data_AF-A0A1A8QZS7-F1
#
_entry.id   AF-A0A1A8QZS7-F1
#
_cell.length_a   1.000
_cell.length_b   1.000
_cell.length_c   1.000
_cell.angle_alpha   90.00
_cell.angle_beta   90.00
_cell.angle_gamma   90.00
#
_symmetry.space_group_name_H-M   'P 1'
#
loop_
_entity.id
_entity.type
_entity.pdbx_description
1 polymer ?
#
loop_
_entity_poly.entity_id
_entity_poly.type
_entity_poly.pdbx_seq_one_letter_code
_entity_poly.pdbx_strand_id
1 'polypeptide(L)'
;DRNGATAVPYKEVVWRICTEILHHHPRATMESCNITYERMKHSGVKLYLTICLEHCFHLLLNGQMEEAKLQLSVAESWRYGKESATQHHKVQLIQAYRSLLDYIIWCDKRRTRSKNNPFDSDHQDLHNYFRQASVHLQEILKSPGVWDPFILSYVEMLEFYGDHMEALNVLNNYALNKRFPPNPNAHVFLYQFLKRHNTPEKKLIKVLKNLHVLVPSHELMLEYSYFLLQSEKIGDSQKALGVLLEMLDFACWRSNLDVWRCLQAVV
;
A
#
# COMPACT_ATOMS: atom_id res chain seq x y z
N ASP A 1 4.52 39.59 18.56
CA ASP A 1 3.36 39.49 17.66
C ASP A 1 3.76 39.42 16.20
N ARG A 2 3.13 38.47 15.49
CA ARG A 2 2.93 38.38 14.02
C ARG A 2 4.09 37.88 13.13
N ASN A 3 4.20 36.56 13.00
CA ASN A 3 3.65 35.78 11.86
C ASN A 3 4.45 34.50 11.60
N GLY A 4 4.01 33.41 12.24
CA GLY A 4 4.40 32.04 11.93
C GLY A 4 3.68 31.52 10.68
N ALA A 5 4.04 32.05 9.51
CA ALA A 5 3.72 31.41 8.24
C ALA A 5 4.96 30.63 7.79
N THR A 6 4.88 29.31 7.82
CA THR A 6 5.89 28.39 7.29
C THR A 6 6.01 28.60 5.78
N ALA A 7 6.94 29.47 5.37
CA ALA A 7 7.27 29.64 3.95
C ALA A 7 7.81 28.30 3.42
N VAL A 8 7.09 27.69 2.48
CA VAL A 8 7.64 26.59 1.67
C VAL A 8 8.97 27.10 1.09
N PRO A 9 10.09 26.37 1.23
CA PRO A 9 11.36 26.85 0.72
C PRO A 9 11.20 27.16 -0.77
N TYR A 10 11.49 28.39 -1.20
CA TYR A 10 11.37 28.83 -2.60
C TYR A 10 11.93 27.79 -3.60
N LYS A 11 13.01 27.11 -3.22
CA LYS A 11 13.61 26.01 -3.99
C LYS A 11 12.68 24.83 -4.25
N GLU A 12 11.85 24.45 -3.29
CA GLU A 12 10.87 23.36 -3.43
C GLU A 12 9.81 23.69 -4.48
N VAL A 13 9.26 24.89 -4.42
CA VAL A 13 8.28 25.38 -5.40
C VAL A 13 8.89 25.43 -6.79
N VAL A 14 10.11 25.97 -6.91
CA VAL A 14 10.80 26.08 -8.20
C VAL A 14 11.02 24.72 -8.85
N TRP A 15 11.58 23.73 -8.14
CA TRP A 15 11.86 22.44 -8.79
C TRP A 15 10.57 21.71 -9.19
N ARG A 16 9.51 21.78 -8.36
CA ARG A 16 8.21 21.17 -8.68
C ARG A 16 7.51 21.80 -9.88
N ILE A 17 7.51 23.12 -9.97
CA ILE A 17 6.94 23.82 -11.15
C ILE A 17 7.73 23.48 -12.40
N CYS A 18 9.07 23.46 -12.31
CA CYS A 18 9.90 23.10 -13.45
C CYS A 18 9.69 21.65 -13.91
N THR A 19 9.53 20.68 -12.99
CA THR A 19 9.21 19.29 -13.37
C THR A 19 7.84 19.20 -14.03
N GLU A 20 6.85 19.92 -13.50
CA GLU A 20 5.49 19.94 -14.06
C GLU A 20 5.47 20.50 -15.49
N ILE A 21 6.15 21.64 -15.71
CA ILE A 21 6.28 22.24 -17.04
C ILE A 21 6.94 21.25 -18.02
N LEU A 22 7.98 20.53 -17.58
CA LEU A 22 8.67 19.56 -18.42
C LEU A 22 7.80 18.37 -18.78
N HIS A 23 7.05 17.80 -17.83
CA HIS A 23 6.14 16.68 -18.10
C HIS A 23 5.05 17.04 -19.12
N HIS A 24 4.66 18.31 -19.19
CA HIS A 24 3.64 18.80 -20.13
C HIS A 24 4.21 19.47 -21.39
N HIS A 25 5.53 19.55 -21.53
CA HIS A 25 6.12 20.22 -22.69
C HIS A 25 6.14 19.31 -23.92
N PRO A 26 5.56 19.70 -25.07
CA PRO A 26 5.42 18.84 -26.26
C PRO A 26 6.74 18.34 -26.86
N ARG A 27 7.87 18.97 -26.52
CA ARG A 27 9.22 18.59 -26.98
C ARG A 27 10.10 18.03 -25.86
N ALA A 28 9.56 17.80 -24.68
CA ALA A 28 10.33 17.17 -23.62
C ALA A 28 10.70 15.75 -24.05
N THR A 29 11.99 15.45 -23.98
CA THR A 29 12.53 14.10 -24.18
C THR A 29 12.89 13.50 -22.83
N MET A 30 12.92 12.16 -22.76
CA MET A 30 13.35 11.43 -21.57
C MET A 30 14.71 11.92 -21.05
N GLU A 31 15.65 12.13 -21.96
CA GLU A 31 16.98 12.67 -21.63
C GLU A 31 16.90 14.08 -21.02
N SER A 32 16.10 14.98 -21.59
CA SER A 32 15.95 16.34 -21.07
C SER A 32 15.33 16.38 -19.66
N CYS A 33 14.38 15.47 -19.38
CA CYS A 33 13.80 15.30 -18.06
C CYS A 33 14.83 14.76 -17.06
N ASN A 34 15.55 13.69 -17.42
CA ASN A 34 16.58 13.09 -16.57
C ASN A 34 17.70 14.09 -16.24
N ILE A 35 18.21 14.83 -17.23
CA ILE A 35 19.21 15.89 -17.01
C ILE A 35 18.68 16.94 -16.02
N THR A 36 17.40 17.29 -16.14
CA THR A 36 16.79 18.28 -15.24
C THR A 36 16.68 17.74 -13.81
N TYR A 37 16.24 16.50 -13.63
CA TYR A 37 16.22 15.86 -12.31
C TYR A 37 17.61 15.81 -11.68
N GLU A 38 18.65 15.39 -12.42
CA GLU A 38 20.02 15.36 -11.91
C GLU A 38 20.48 16.76 -11.47
N ARG A 39 20.21 17.81 -12.27
CA ARG A 39 20.53 19.19 -11.87
C ARG A 39 19.77 19.62 -10.61
N MET A 40 18.49 19.27 -10.50
CA MET A 40 17.64 19.63 -9.37
C MET A 40 18.08 18.98 -8.06
N LYS A 41 18.61 17.74 -8.09
CA LYS A 41 19.15 17.07 -6.89
C LYS A 41 20.25 17.89 -6.21
N HIS A 42 21.01 18.68 -6.97
CA HIS A 42 22.05 19.57 -6.44
C HIS A 42 21.51 20.91 -5.88
N SER A 43 20.22 21.19 -5.98
CA SER A 43 19.63 22.46 -5.50
C SER A 43 19.63 22.62 -3.98
N GLY A 44 19.71 21.50 -3.23
CA GLY A 44 19.87 21.51 -1.78
C GLY A 44 19.74 20.14 -1.11
N VAL A 45 20.58 19.92 -0.09
CA VAL A 45 20.68 18.64 0.65
C VAL A 45 19.34 18.18 1.25
N LYS A 46 18.48 19.09 1.69
CA LYS A 46 17.16 18.76 2.27
C LYS A 46 16.14 18.25 1.24
N LEU A 47 16.33 18.60 -0.04
CA LEU A 47 15.43 18.27 -1.14
C LEU A 47 15.88 17.03 -1.90
N TYR A 48 17.17 16.70 -1.85
CA TYR A 48 17.80 15.58 -2.56
C TYR A 48 16.95 14.30 -2.53
N LEU A 49 16.62 13.78 -1.34
CA LEU A 49 15.87 12.53 -1.19
C LEU A 49 14.46 12.59 -1.81
N THR A 50 13.79 13.74 -1.71
CA THR A 50 12.46 13.94 -2.31
C THR A 50 12.54 13.99 -3.83
N ILE A 51 13.56 14.65 -4.37
CA ILE A 51 13.78 14.73 -5.82
C ILE A 51 14.18 13.36 -6.37
N CYS A 52 14.95 12.56 -5.63
CA CYS A 52 15.27 11.18 -6.02
C CYS A 52 14.02 10.28 -6.07
N LEU A 53 13.08 10.44 -5.13
CA LEU A 53 11.80 9.73 -5.18
C LEU A 53 10.99 10.15 -6.41
N GLU A 54 10.88 11.45 -6.68
CA GLU A 54 10.17 11.94 -7.87
C GLU A 54 10.80 11.41 -9.17
N HIS A 55 12.13 11.44 -9.26
CA HIS A 55 12.86 10.94 -10.42
C HIS A 55 12.63 9.43 -10.61
N CYS A 56 12.60 8.66 -9.51
CA CYS A 56 12.24 7.25 -9.56
C CYS A 56 10.83 7.04 -10.16
N PHE A 57 9.84 7.82 -9.75
CA PHE A 57 8.50 7.71 -10.33
C PHE A 57 8.46 8.05 -11.81
N HIS A 58 9.18 9.11 -12.23
CA HIS A 58 9.32 9.44 -13.64
C HIS A 58 9.90 8.27 -14.46
N LEU A 59 10.96 7.63 -13.96
CA LEU A 59 11.57 6.48 -14.62
C LEU A 59 10.60 5.29 -14.71
N LEU A 60 9.85 5.02 -13.64
CA LEU A 60 8.83 3.96 -13.63
C LEU A 60 7.70 4.20 -14.63
N LEU A 61 7.20 5.44 -14.74
CA LEU A 61 6.17 5.81 -15.73
C LEU A 61 6.62 5.58 -17.18
N ASN A 62 7.93 5.59 -17.42
CA ASN A 62 8.53 5.38 -18.73
C ASN A 62 9.10 3.95 -18.90
N GLY A 63 8.78 3.02 -18.00
CA GLY A 63 9.20 1.63 -18.08
C GLY A 63 10.67 1.36 -17.74
N GLN A 64 11.40 2.35 -17.22
CA GLN A 64 12.83 2.24 -16.87
C GLN A 64 13.01 1.75 -15.42
N MET A 65 12.62 0.50 -15.16
CA MET A 65 12.57 -0.08 -13.80
C MET A 65 13.96 -0.26 -13.17
N GLU A 66 14.94 -0.74 -13.95
CA GLU A 66 16.30 -0.96 -13.44
C GLU A 66 17.00 0.36 -13.09
N GLU A 67 16.83 1.38 -13.94
CA GLU A 67 17.31 2.74 -13.67
C GLU A 67 16.62 3.34 -12.44
N ALA A 68 15.31 3.16 -12.30
CA ALA A 68 14.56 3.61 -11.12
C ALA A 68 15.13 3.00 -9.82
N LYS A 69 15.39 1.68 -9.83
CA LYS A 69 15.99 0.98 -8.70
C LYS A 69 17.42 1.45 -8.40
N LEU A 70 18.23 1.66 -9.44
CA LEU A 70 19.58 2.20 -9.28
C LEU A 70 19.55 3.60 -8.64
N GLN A 71 18.63 4.46 -9.08
CA GLN A 71 18.46 5.82 -8.54
C GLN A 71 18.12 5.81 -7.05
N LEU A 72 17.21 4.93 -6.62
CA LEU A 72 16.91 4.77 -5.18
C LEU A 72 18.09 4.20 -4.39
N SER A 73 18.84 3.27 -4.97
CA SER A 73 20.04 2.69 -4.34
C SER A 73 21.12 3.74 -4.11
N VAL A 74 21.36 4.61 -5.09
CA VAL A 74 22.26 5.76 -4.94
C VAL A 74 21.73 6.71 -3.87
N ALA A 75 20.43 7.03 -3.90
CA ALA A 75 19.81 7.94 -2.93
C ALA A 75 19.91 7.43 -1.48
N GLU A 76 19.79 6.12 -1.26
CA GLU A 76 19.91 5.53 0.08
C GLU A 76 21.33 5.62 0.66
N SER A 77 22.36 5.51 -0.18
CA SER A 77 23.76 5.66 0.26
C SER A 77 24.15 7.10 0.60
N TRP A 78 23.26 8.07 0.31
CA TRP A 78 23.54 9.48 0.56
C TRP A 78 23.67 9.76 2.06
N ARG A 79 24.81 10.36 2.46
CA ARG A 79 25.10 10.77 3.83
C ARG A 79 25.63 12.20 3.80
N TYR A 80 24.90 13.16 4.37
CA TYR A 80 25.39 14.53 4.50
C TYR A 80 24.87 15.20 5.77
N GLY A 81 25.80 15.67 6.61
CA GLY A 81 25.50 16.38 7.86
C GLY A 81 24.89 15.49 8.96
N LYS A 82 24.36 16.14 10.01
CA LYS A 82 23.57 15.46 11.05
C LYS A 82 22.18 15.10 10.49
N GLU A 83 21.82 13.84 10.58
CA GLU A 83 20.53 13.34 10.12
C GLU A 83 19.39 13.90 10.99
N SER A 84 18.49 14.66 10.37
CA SER A 84 17.24 15.09 11.03
C SER A 84 16.21 13.96 11.01
N ALA A 85 15.27 13.96 11.96
CA ALA A 85 14.18 12.98 11.99
C ALA A 85 13.38 12.92 10.67
N THR A 86 13.18 14.08 10.02
CA THR A 86 12.53 14.15 8.70
C THR A 86 13.35 13.52 7.57
N GLN A 87 14.68 13.59 7.64
CA GLN A 87 15.55 12.92 6.67
C GLN A 87 15.53 11.42 6.89
N HIS A 88 15.55 10.98 8.15
CA HIS A 88 15.46 9.57 8.51
C HIS A 88 14.20 8.90 7.93
N HIS A 89 13.05 9.55 8.09
CA HIS A 89 11.79 9.03 7.54
C HIS A 89 11.80 8.97 6.00
N LYS A 90 12.42 9.96 5.33
CA LYS A 90 12.59 9.92 3.86
C LYS A 90 13.53 8.79 3.40
N VAL A 91 14.58 8.50 4.17
CA VAL A 91 15.48 7.37 3.89
C VAL A 91 14.72 6.05 4.02
N GLN A 92 13.94 5.87 5.09
CA GLN A 92 13.07 4.69 5.26
C GLN A 92 12.08 4.54 4.10
N LEU A 93 11.52 5.65 3.60
CA LEU A 93 10.62 5.63 2.45
C LEU A 93 11.35 5.22 1.15
N ILE A 94 12.54 5.77 0.89
CA ILE A 94 13.38 5.37 -0.24
C ILE A 94 13.69 3.86 -0.19
N GLN A 95 14.08 3.38 0.99
CA GLN A 95 14.33 1.97 1.25
C GLN A 95 13.12 1.10 0.96
N ALA A 96 11.93 1.51 1.43
CA ALA A 96 10.68 0.81 1.19
C ALA A 96 10.32 0.74 -0.30
N TYR A 97 10.43 1.86 -1.03
CA TYR A 97 10.19 1.88 -2.48
C TYR A 97 11.21 1.05 -3.25
N ARG A 98 12.48 1.07 -2.87
CA ARG A 98 13.49 0.18 -3.48
C ARG A 98 13.12 -1.28 -3.27
N SER A 99 12.72 -1.66 -2.05
CA SER A 99 12.28 -3.01 -1.74
C SER A 99 10.96 -3.39 -2.42
N LEU A 100 10.10 -2.42 -2.74
CA LEU A 100 8.94 -2.66 -3.60
C LEU A 100 9.37 -3.00 -5.04
N LEU A 101 10.43 -2.38 -5.56
CA LEU A 101 11.01 -2.77 -6.86
C LEU A 101 11.63 -4.17 -6.79
N ASP A 102 12.31 -4.52 -5.69
CA ASP A 102 12.80 -5.89 -5.46
C ASP A 102 11.65 -6.90 -5.47
N TYR A 103 10.52 -6.55 -4.86
CA TYR A 103 9.30 -7.36 -4.88
C TYR A 103 8.70 -7.51 -6.29
N ILE A 104 8.69 -6.44 -7.09
CA ILE A 104 8.20 -6.51 -8.48
C ILE A 104 9.08 -7.44 -9.32
N ILE A 105 10.41 -7.31 -9.21
CA ILE A 105 11.36 -8.21 -9.87
C ILE A 105 11.16 -9.66 -9.40
N TRP A 106 10.93 -9.86 -8.09
CA TRP A 106 10.58 -11.16 -7.53
C TRP A 106 9.29 -11.73 -8.15
N CYS A 107 8.26 -10.91 -8.33
CA CYS A 107 7.02 -11.33 -8.99
C CYS A 107 7.25 -11.78 -10.43
N ASP A 108 8.04 -11.04 -11.20
CA ASP A 108 8.33 -11.36 -12.59
C ASP A 108 9.15 -12.64 -12.71
N LYS A 109 10.21 -12.80 -11.89
CA LYS A 109 10.98 -14.06 -11.82
C LYS A 109 10.12 -15.26 -11.43
N ARG A 110 9.21 -15.09 -10.46
CA ARG A 110 8.27 -16.14 -10.04
C ARG A 110 7.32 -16.54 -11.18
N ARG A 111 6.80 -15.56 -11.94
CA ARG A 111 5.88 -15.80 -13.08
C ARG A 111 6.58 -16.49 -14.25
N THR A 112 7.79 -16.08 -14.61
CA THR A 112 8.55 -16.71 -15.71
C THR A 112 8.91 -18.15 -15.37
N ARG A 113 9.27 -18.45 -14.11
CA ARG A 113 9.52 -19.82 -13.65
C ARG A 113 8.31 -20.73 -13.77
N SER A 114 7.13 -20.25 -13.35
CA SER A 114 5.88 -21.02 -13.45
C SER A 114 5.54 -21.45 -14.88
N LYS A 115 6.09 -20.79 -15.91
CA LYS A 115 5.86 -21.10 -17.31
C LYS A 115 6.92 -22.03 -17.92
N ASN A 116 8.17 -21.96 -17.45
CA ASN A 116 9.29 -22.53 -18.18
C ASN A 116 9.86 -23.83 -17.60
N ASN A 117 9.83 -24.05 -16.27
CA ASN A 117 10.16 -25.35 -15.66
C ASN A 117 9.94 -25.36 -14.13
N PRO A 118 9.12 -26.28 -13.56
CA PRO A 118 8.88 -26.36 -12.12
C PRO A 118 10.07 -26.84 -11.26
N PHE A 119 11.12 -27.40 -11.86
CA PHE A 119 12.21 -28.10 -11.18
C PHE A 119 13.56 -27.38 -11.20
N ASP A 120 13.59 -26.11 -11.59
CA ASP A 120 14.85 -25.38 -11.74
C ASP A 120 15.47 -24.97 -10.39
N SER A 121 16.80 -25.12 -10.30
CA SER A 121 17.63 -24.95 -9.11
C SER A 121 17.80 -23.50 -8.64
N ASP A 122 17.13 -22.55 -9.30
CA ASP A 122 17.26 -21.10 -9.10
C ASP A 122 16.48 -20.56 -7.87
N HIS A 123 16.30 -21.42 -6.86
CA HIS A 123 15.69 -21.05 -5.58
C HIS A 123 16.46 -19.93 -4.86
N GLN A 124 17.78 -19.87 -5.09
CA GLN A 124 18.65 -18.91 -4.42
C GLN A 124 18.36 -17.47 -4.84
N ASP A 125 18.15 -17.23 -6.14
CA ASP A 125 17.90 -15.90 -6.67
C ASP A 125 16.57 -15.32 -6.20
N LEU A 126 15.50 -16.12 -6.27
CA LEU A 126 14.18 -15.71 -5.77
C LEU A 126 14.23 -15.43 -4.25
N HIS A 127 14.94 -16.29 -3.51
CA HIS A 127 15.14 -16.11 -2.07
C HIS A 127 15.99 -14.88 -1.73
N ASN A 128 16.96 -14.51 -2.57
CA ASN A 128 17.76 -13.30 -2.40
C ASN A 128 16.87 -12.05 -2.50
N TYR A 129 16.01 -11.95 -3.52
CA TYR A 129 15.07 -10.82 -3.64
C TYR A 129 14.07 -10.77 -2.48
N PHE A 130 13.55 -11.94 -2.07
CA PHE A 130 12.70 -12.02 -0.88
C PHE A 130 13.40 -11.43 0.35
N ARG A 131 14.63 -11.86 0.62
CA ARG A 131 15.42 -11.39 1.76
C ARG A 131 15.70 -9.88 1.67
N GLN A 132 16.08 -9.39 0.50
CA GLN A 132 16.37 -7.97 0.26
C GLN A 132 15.12 -7.10 0.44
N ALA A 133 13.99 -7.51 -0.14
CA ALA A 133 12.73 -6.79 -0.04
C ALA A 133 12.19 -6.78 1.40
N SER A 134 12.20 -7.94 2.08
CA SER A 134 11.59 -8.11 3.39
C SER A 134 12.16 -7.19 4.47
N VAL A 135 13.46 -6.89 4.44
CA VAL A 135 14.11 -6.06 5.46
C VAL A 135 13.47 -4.67 5.55
N HIS A 136 13.35 -3.96 4.42
CA HIS A 136 12.85 -2.59 4.45
C HIS A 136 11.34 -2.51 4.39
N LEU A 137 10.67 -3.52 3.80
CA LEU A 137 9.22 -3.64 3.93
C LEU A 137 8.83 -3.83 5.39
N GLN A 138 9.49 -4.71 6.14
CA GLN A 138 9.18 -4.87 7.57
C GLN A 138 9.47 -3.59 8.36
N GLU A 139 10.53 -2.84 8.00
CA GLU A 139 10.92 -1.63 8.73
C GLU A 139 9.92 -0.49 8.56
N ILE A 140 9.44 -0.21 7.35
CA ILE A 140 8.49 0.89 7.11
C ILE A 140 7.16 0.64 7.83
N LEU A 141 6.76 -0.62 7.97
CA LEU A 141 5.53 -1.03 8.63
C LEU A 141 5.52 -0.82 10.15
N LYS A 142 6.68 -0.52 10.77
CA LYS A 142 6.76 -0.14 12.18
C LYS A 142 6.33 1.31 12.43
N SER A 143 6.38 2.14 11.39
CA SER A 143 6.02 3.56 11.46
C SER A 143 4.52 3.76 11.21
N PRO A 144 3.83 4.64 11.95
CA PRO A 144 2.44 4.97 11.66
C PRO A 144 2.26 5.55 10.25
N GLY A 145 1.34 4.98 9.48
CA GLY A 145 1.04 5.43 8.12
C GLY A 145 0.07 4.49 7.40
N VAL A 146 -0.32 4.89 6.19
CA VAL A 146 -1.09 4.05 5.25
C VAL A 146 -0.10 3.46 4.25
N TRP A 147 0.15 2.17 4.40
CA TRP A 147 1.22 1.41 3.74
C TRP A 147 0.69 0.28 2.85
N ASP A 148 -0.50 0.43 2.27
CA ASP A 148 -1.20 -0.65 1.55
C ASP A 148 -0.33 -1.40 0.54
N PRO A 149 0.44 -0.74 -0.36
CA PRO A 149 1.28 -1.46 -1.31
C PRO A 149 2.36 -2.29 -0.62
N PHE A 150 3.00 -1.74 0.43
CA PHE A 150 4.06 -2.41 1.16
C PHE A 150 3.55 -3.60 1.99
N ILE A 151 2.37 -3.45 2.61
CA ILE A 151 1.68 -4.52 3.35
C ILE A 151 1.39 -5.69 2.42
N LEU A 152 0.75 -5.44 1.28
CA LEU A 152 0.35 -6.49 0.34
C LEU A 152 1.58 -7.22 -0.23
N SER A 153 2.62 -6.47 -0.63
CA SER A 153 3.87 -7.05 -1.12
C SER A 153 4.53 -7.95 -0.08
N TYR A 154 4.61 -7.51 1.17
CA TYR A 154 5.26 -8.30 2.22
C TYR A 154 4.44 -9.54 2.60
N VAL A 155 3.12 -9.40 2.77
CA VAL A 155 2.21 -10.51 3.07
C VAL A 155 2.24 -11.57 1.98
N GLU A 156 2.19 -11.18 0.70
CA GLU A 156 2.23 -12.13 -0.41
C GLU A 156 3.53 -12.94 -0.42
N MET A 157 4.66 -12.28 -0.14
CA MET A 157 5.95 -12.95 -0.01
C MET A 157 5.97 -13.92 1.17
N LEU A 158 5.46 -13.53 2.34
CA LEU A 158 5.37 -14.41 3.50
C LEU A 158 4.49 -15.64 3.22
N GLU A 159 3.31 -15.43 2.61
CA GLU A 159 2.42 -16.53 2.21
C GLU A 159 3.10 -17.49 1.24
N PHE A 160 3.87 -16.98 0.27
CA PHE A 160 4.60 -17.80 -0.68
C PHE A 160 5.67 -18.70 -0.02
N TYR A 161 6.35 -18.20 1.01
CA TYR A 161 7.35 -18.97 1.78
C TYR A 161 6.73 -19.78 2.94
N GLY A 162 5.39 -19.78 3.07
CA GLY A 162 4.67 -20.56 4.08
C GLY A 162 4.63 -19.93 5.48
N ASP A 163 5.08 -18.69 5.64
CA ASP A 163 5.04 -17.98 6.92
C ASP A 163 3.69 -17.28 7.13
N HIS A 164 2.63 -18.08 7.20
CA HIS A 164 1.27 -17.60 7.39
C HIS A 164 1.06 -16.96 8.77
N MET A 165 1.87 -17.33 9.76
CA MET A 165 1.78 -16.77 11.11
C MET A 165 2.24 -15.32 11.13
N GLU A 166 3.39 -15.02 10.53
CA GLU A 166 3.87 -13.64 10.44
C GLU A 166 2.99 -12.81 9.49
N ALA A 167 2.52 -13.38 8.38
CA ALA A 167 1.57 -12.69 7.49
C ALA A 167 0.31 -12.25 8.23
N LEU A 168 -0.26 -13.13 9.06
CA LEU A 168 -1.40 -12.82 9.91
C LEU A 168 -1.06 -11.77 10.98
N ASN A 169 0.13 -11.82 11.58
CA ASN A 169 0.59 -10.85 12.57
C ASN A 169 0.71 -9.45 11.95
N VAL A 170 1.33 -9.34 10.77
CA VAL A 170 1.45 -8.09 10.00
C VAL A 170 0.06 -7.49 9.72
N LEU A 171 -0.88 -8.29 9.20
CA LEU A 171 -2.23 -7.83 8.89
C LEU A 171 -3.03 -7.41 10.14
N ASN A 172 -2.93 -8.17 11.24
CA ASN A 172 -3.59 -7.79 12.50
C ASN A 172 -3.03 -6.48 13.05
N ASN A 173 -1.70 -6.32 13.06
CA ASN A 173 -1.07 -5.09 13.52
C ASN A 173 -1.49 -3.91 12.65
N TYR A 174 -1.54 -4.09 11.32
CA TYR A 174 -1.94 -3.02 10.42
C TYR A 174 -3.41 -2.60 10.59
N ALA A 175 -4.32 -3.56 10.81
CA ALA A 175 -5.76 -3.28 10.97
C ALA A 175 -6.16 -2.84 12.38
N LEU A 176 -5.46 -3.28 13.44
CA LEU A 176 -5.93 -3.15 14.82
C LEU A 176 -5.06 -2.25 15.70
N ASN A 177 -3.87 -1.85 15.23
CA ASN A 177 -2.99 -0.98 16.02
C ASN A 177 -3.53 0.44 16.07
N LYS A 178 -4.01 0.85 17.25
CA LYS A 178 -4.57 2.19 17.49
C LYS A 178 -3.58 3.35 17.33
N ARG A 179 -2.27 3.07 17.21
CA ARG A 179 -1.26 4.09 16.91
C ARG A 179 -1.24 4.48 15.43
N PHE A 180 -1.82 3.66 14.56
CA PHE A 180 -1.85 3.90 13.12
C PHE A 180 -3.13 4.67 12.76
N PRO A 181 -3.11 5.47 11.68
CA PRO A 181 -4.32 6.10 11.19
C PRO A 181 -5.38 5.04 10.83
N PRO A 182 -6.68 5.27 11.10
CA PRO A 182 -7.73 4.37 10.67
C PRO A 182 -7.67 4.13 9.16
N ASN A 183 -7.63 2.86 8.75
CA ASN A 183 -7.55 2.47 7.35
C ASN A 183 -8.55 1.33 7.06
N PRO A 184 -9.63 1.60 6.31
CA PRO A 184 -10.59 0.56 5.90
C PRO A 184 -9.94 -0.59 5.14
N ASN A 185 -8.97 -0.31 4.26
CA ASN A 185 -8.32 -1.32 3.44
C ASN A 185 -7.57 -2.36 4.29
N ALA A 186 -7.01 -1.95 5.43
CA ALA A 186 -6.35 -2.87 6.35
C ALA A 186 -7.29 -3.98 6.85
N HIS A 187 -8.56 -3.64 7.13
CA HIS A 187 -9.58 -4.62 7.51
C HIS A 187 -9.98 -5.51 6.33
N VAL A 188 -10.03 -4.96 5.11
CA VAL A 188 -10.30 -5.74 3.89
C VAL A 188 -9.19 -6.78 3.66
N PHE A 189 -7.92 -6.39 3.77
CA PHE A 189 -6.79 -7.31 3.60
C PHE A 189 -6.80 -8.42 4.64
N LEU A 190 -7.03 -8.08 5.91
CA LEU A 190 -7.15 -9.06 7.00
C LEU A 190 -8.34 -10.00 6.75
N TYR A 191 -9.50 -9.47 6.38
CA TYR A 191 -10.68 -10.27 6.08
C TYR A 191 -10.41 -11.27 4.96
N GLN A 192 -9.87 -10.80 3.84
CA GLN A 192 -9.55 -11.63 2.69
C GLN A 192 -8.59 -12.74 3.10
N PHE A 193 -7.48 -12.42 3.78
CA PHE A 193 -6.52 -13.40 4.28
C PHE A 193 -7.20 -14.48 5.14
N LEU A 194 -7.96 -14.09 6.17
CA LEU A 194 -8.65 -15.03 7.05
C LEU A 194 -9.62 -15.95 6.28
N LYS A 195 -10.31 -15.41 5.26
CA LYS A 195 -11.25 -16.15 4.42
C LYS A 195 -10.54 -17.22 3.58
N ARG A 196 -9.41 -16.90 2.94
CA ARG A 196 -8.64 -17.88 2.12
C ARG A 196 -8.01 -18.99 2.98
N HIS A 197 -7.71 -18.68 4.24
CA HIS A 197 -7.15 -19.62 5.23
C HIS A 197 -8.21 -20.38 6.05
N ASN A 198 -9.47 -20.41 5.60
CA ASN A 198 -10.57 -21.18 6.23
C ASN A 198 -10.72 -20.93 7.73
N THR A 199 -10.51 -19.68 8.15
CA THR A 199 -10.64 -19.29 9.55
C THR A 199 -12.12 -19.37 9.99
N PRO A 200 -12.43 -19.71 11.27
CA PRO A 200 -13.80 -19.72 11.76
C PRO A 200 -14.56 -18.40 11.51
N GLU A 201 -15.82 -18.49 11.10
CA GLU A 201 -16.70 -17.36 10.74
C GLU A 201 -16.75 -16.28 11.83
N LYS A 202 -16.70 -16.68 13.11
CA LYS A 202 -16.67 -15.74 14.24
C LYS A 202 -15.55 -14.70 14.13
N LYS A 203 -14.37 -15.08 13.60
CA LYS A 203 -13.25 -14.15 13.39
C LYS A 203 -13.51 -13.25 12.16
N LEU A 204 -14.09 -13.79 11.09
CA LEU A 204 -14.49 -13.03 9.90
C LEU A 204 -15.51 -11.95 10.26
N ILE A 205 -16.58 -12.33 10.97
CA ILE A 205 -17.64 -11.44 11.47
C ILE A 205 -17.05 -10.31 12.32
N LYS A 206 -16.06 -10.60 13.17
CA LYS A 206 -15.40 -9.57 13.99
C LYS A 206 -14.68 -8.53 13.14
N VAL A 207 -14.01 -8.94 12.07
CA VAL A 207 -13.32 -8.01 11.15
C VAL A 207 -14.35 -7.19 10.36
N LEU A 208 -15.41 -7.83 9.85
CA LEU A 208 -16.49 -7.16 9.13
C LEU A 208 -17.20 -6.12 9.99
N LYS A 209 -17.45 -6.42 11.27
CA LYS A 209 -18.00 -5.46 12.23
C LYS A 209 -17.13 -4.22 12.39
N ASN A 210 -15.80 -4.37 12.43
CA ASN A 210 -14.91 -3.22 12.52
C ASN A 210 -14.89 -2.41 11.20
N LEU A 211 -14.92 -3.10 10.06
CA LEU A 211 -15.00 -2.45 8.75
C LEU A 211 -16.31 -1.68 8.58
N HIS A 212 -17.43 -2.24 9.03
CA HIS A 212 -18.76 -1.61 9.01
C HIS A 212 -18.74 -0.23 9.67
N VAL A 213 -18.11 -0.12 10.84
CA VAL A 213 -17.96 1.15 11.57
C VAL A 213 -17.17 2.20 10.77
N LEU A 214 -16.20 1.77 9.96
CA LEU A 214 -15.37 2.67 9.16
C LEU A 214 -16.02 3.04 7.83
N VAL A 215 -16.63 2.06 7.15
CA VAL A 215 -17.22 2.20 5.81
C VAL A 215 -18.49 1.36 5.72
N PRO A 216 -19.65 1.90 6.14
CA PRO A 216 -20.93 1.20 6.08
C PRO A 216 -21.38 0.84 4.66
N SER A 217 -20.86 1.53 3.65
CA SER A 217 -21.15 1.29 2.25
C SER A 217 -20.22 0.29 1.58
N HIS A 218 -19.34 -0.39 2.32
CA HIS A 218 -18.37 -1.30 1.71
C HIS A 218 -19.08 -2.56 1.17
N GLU A 219 -18.62 -3.12 0.04
CA GLU A 219 -19.25 -4.29 -0.59
C GLU A 219 -19.36 -5.51 0.32
N LEU A 220 -18.37 -5.70 1.20
CA LEU A 220 -18.35 -6.75 2.22
C LEU A 220 -19.49 -6.64 3.26
N MET A 221 -20.24 -5.54 3.29
CA MET A 221 -21.41 -5.42 4.18
C MET A 221 -22.57 -6.34 3.74
N LEU A 222 -22.62 -6.73 2.46
CA LEU A 222 -23.52 -7.80 2.00
C LEU A 222 -23.18 -9.13 2.66
N GLU A 223 -21.91 -9.50 2.65
CA GLU A 223 -21.43 -10.74 3.27
C GLU A 223 -21.59 -10.69 4.80
N TYR A 224 -21.39 -9.52 5.40
CA TYR A 224 -21.67 -9.33 6.82
C TYR A 224 -23.15 -9.57 7.16
N SER A 225 -24.05 -9.03 6.34
CA SER A 225 -25.50 -9.22 6.49
C SER A 225 -25.89 -10.70 6.37
N TYR A 226 -25.28 -11.43 5.43
CA TYR A 226 -25.49 -12.87 5.27
C TYR A 226 -25.10 -13.64 6.54
N PHE A 227 -23.91 -13.39 7.10
CA PHE A 227 -23.51 -14.05 8.36
C PHE A 227 -24.46 -13.75 9.53
N LEU A 228 -24.98 -12.52 9.61
CA LEU A 228 -25.95 -12.15 10.65
C LEU A 228 -27.26 -12.91 10.51
N LEU A 229 -27.76 -13.07 9.28
CA LEU A 229 -29.00 -13.80 9.00
C LEU A 229 -28.86 -15.30 9.26
N GLN A 230 -27.69 -15.89 9.02
CA GLN A 230 -27.42 -17.30 9.32
C GLN A 230 -27.39 -17.63 10.83
N SER A 231 -27.22 -16.64 11.71
CA SER A 231 -27.17 -16.91 13.16
C SER A 231 -28.53 -17.31 13.76
N GLU A 232 -29.64 -17.21 13.03
CA GLU A 232 -31.03 -17.47 13.48
C GLU A 232 -31.48 -16.68 14.72
N LYS A 233 -30.70 -15.69 15.16
CA LYS A 233 -31.03 -14.84 16.30
C LYS A 233 -31.77 -13.61 15.82
N ILE A 234 -32.93 -13.34 16.42
CA ILE A 234 -33.74 -12.14 16.14
C ILE A 234 -32.91 -10.85 16.22
N GLY A 235 -32.04 -10.75 17.24
CA GLY A 235 -31.17 -9.58 17.41
C GLY A 235 -30.09 -9.42 16.34
N ASP A 236 -29.71 -10.49 15.64
CA ASP A 236 -28.77 -10.42 14.52
C ASP A 236 -29.51 -10.14 13.20
N SER A 237 -30.75 -10.62 13.02
CA SER A 237 -31.62 -10.19 11.91
C SER A 237 -31.92 -8.69 11.95
N GLN A 238 -32.19 -8.13 13.13
CA GLN A 238 -32.36 -6.67 13.29
C GLN A 238 -31.09 -5.89 12.93
N LYS A 239 -29.91 -6.40 13.27
CA LYS A 239 -28.64 -5.78 12.85
C LYS A 239 -28.45 -5.88 11.34
N ALA A 240 -28.77 -7.03 10.73
CA ALA A 240 -28.69 -7.21 9.28
C ALA A 240 -29.57 -6.18 8.56
N LEU A 241 -30.80 -5.97 9.04
CA LEU A 241 -31.68 -4.91 8.53
C LEU A 241 -31.00 -3.53 8.61
N GLY A 242 -30.43 -3.19 9.76
CA GLY A 242 -29.71 -1.92 9.95
C GLY A 242 -28.54 -1.75 8.97
N VAL A 243 -27.70 -2.77 8.83
CA VAL A 243 -26.56 -2.77 7.88
C VAL A 243 -27.05 -2.55 6.44
N LEU A 244 -28.10 -3.27 6.02
CA LEU A 244 -28.62 -3.16 4.65
C LEU A 244 -29.25 -1.79 4.36
N LEU A 245 -29.96 -1.20 5.33
CA LEU A 245 -30.50 0.15 5.19
C LEU A 245 -29.38 1.19 5.10
N GLU A 246 -28.36 1.08 5.96
CA GLU A 246 -27.18 1.95 5.89
C GLU A 246 -26.45 1.83 4.54
N MET A 247 -26.38 0.63 3.94
CA MET A 247 -25.85 0.48 2.58
C MET A 247 -26.70 1.23 1.55
N LEU A 248 -28.03 1.07 1.61
CA LEU A 248 -28.98 1.67 0.65
C LEU A 248 -29.06 3.20 0.74
N ASP A 249 -28.65 3.80 1.86
CA ASP A 249 -28.52 5.25 1.98
C ASP A 249 -27.48 5.81 1.00
N PHE A 250 -26.48 5.01 0.60
CA PHE A 250 -25.48 5.40 -0.39
C PHE A 250 -25.98 5.14 -1.82
N ALA A 251 -25.83 6.15 -2.68
CA ALA A 251 -26.37 6.13 -4.03
C ALA A 251 -25.88 4.97 -4.90
N CYS A 252 -24.66 4.49 -4.69
CA CYS A 252 -24.08 3.37 -5.45
C CYS A 252 -24.79 2.03 -5.22
N TRP A 253 -25.54 1.87 -4.12
CA TRP A 253 -26.22 0.62 -3.77
C TRP A 253 -27.69 0.58 -4.15
N ARG A 254 -28.30 1.72 -4.49
CA ARG A 254 -29.74 1.81 -4.78
C ARG A 254 -30.20 0.92 -5.94
N SER A 255 -29.34 0.67 -6.91
CA SER A 255 -29.63 -0.21 -8.05
C SER A 255 -29.04 -1.62 -7.90
N ASN A 256 -28.39 -1.93 -6.77
CA ASN A 256 -27.79 -3.23 -6.57
C ASN A 256 -28.85 -4.25 -6.12
N LEU A 257 -29.17 -5.21 -7.00
CA LEU A 257 -30.21 -6.22 -6.73
C LEU A 257 -29.88 -7.13 -5.54
N ASP A 258 -28.61 -7.38 -5.24
CA ASP A 258 -28.23 -8.31 -4.18
C ASP A 258 -28.53 -7.72 -2.80
N VAL A 259 -28.37 -6.39 -2.63
CA VAL A 259 -28.79 -5.70 -1.39
C VAL A 259 -30.30 -5.78 -1.22
N TRP A 260 -31.08 -5.54 -2.27
CA TRP A 260 -32.54 -5.63 -2.21
C TRP A 260 -33.05 -7.06 -1.96
N ARG A 261 -32.42 -8.07 -2.57
CA ARG A 261 -32.72 -9.49 -2.30
C ARG A 261 -32.40 -9.86 -0.85
N CYS A 262 -31.26 -9.40 -0.35
CA CYS A 262 -30.89 -9.63 1.04
C CYS A 262 -31.89 -8.94 1.99
N LEU A 263 -32.31 -7.71 1.68
CA LEU A 263 -33.34 -6.99 2.43
C LEU A 263 -34.68 -7.72 2.45
N GLN A 264 -35.12 -8.26 1.30
CA GLN A 264 -36.33 -9.08 1.22
C GLN A 264 -36.24 -10.34 2.09
N ALA A 265 -35.06 -10.93 2.28
CA ALA A 265 -34.89 -12.08 3.15
C ALA A 265 -34.98 -11.74 4.65
N VAL A 266 -34.91 -10.45 5.02
CA VAL A 266 -35.02 -9.99 6.41
C VAL A 266 -36.45 -9.58 6.79
N VAL A 267 -37.25 -9.15 5.81
CA VAL A 267 -38.63 -8.62 5.97
C VAL A 267 -39.66 -9.70 5.70
#